data_AF-A0A0C9Z8W7-F1
#
_entry.id   AF-A0A0C9Z8W7-F1
#
_cell.length_a   1.000
_cell.length_b   1.000
_cell.length_c   1.000
_cell.angle_alpha   90.00
_cell.angle_beta   90.00
_cell.angle_gamma   90.00
#
_symmetry.space_group_name_H-M   'P 1'
#
loop_
_entity.id
_entity.type
_entity.pdbx_description
1 polymer ?
#
loop_
_entity_poly.entity_id
_entity_poly.type
_entity_poly.pdbx_seq_one_letter_code
_entity_poly.pdbx_strand_id
1 'polypeptide(L)'
;YFHNVIACYLVAIESWPNHIPFMNLSTVSSALPDLETLLRMWESGSIYWKQLSNEEYKALHCEHDGKLNCSELVEHTCRSHSDKGTKQASCNNASRNSHHAFKSAKTTHTDTEDEDSNHTSATMATAQGNNVSPTATPTYNPALNAHIDANSNTSTNTAN
;
A
#
# COMPACT_ATOMS: atom_id res chain seq x y z
N TYR A 1 1.61 6.72 -0.50
CA TYR A 1 0.92 5.42 -0.30
C TYR A 1 1.93 4.28 -0.15
N PHE A 2 2.75 4.00 -1.17
CA PHE A 2 3.78 2.94 -1.13
C PHE A 2 4.78 3.07 0.04
N HIS A 3 5.33 4.27 0.25
CA HIS A 3 6.26 4.52 1.37
C HIS A 3 5.68 4.13 2.74
N ASN A 4 4.38 4.35 2.95
CA ASN A 4 3.74 4.00 4.21
C ASN A 4 3.61 2.48 4.37
N VAL A 5 3.34 1.75 3.28
CA VAL A 5 3.31 0.28 3.29
C VAL A 5 4.71 -0.28 3.58
N ILE A 6 5.74 0.21 2.91
CA ILE A 6 7.13 -0.21 3.18
C ILE A 6 7.52 0.10 4.62
N ALA A 7 7.24 1.31 5.11
CA ALA A 7 7.61 1.70 6.47
C ALA A 7 6.89 0.88 7.56
N CYS A 8 5.61 0.53 7.35
CA CYS A 8 4.85 -0.26 8.32
C CYS A 8 5.21 -1.74 8.32
N TYR A 9 5.45 -2.32 7.14
CA TYR A 9 5.53 -3.78 6.98
C TYR A 9 6.92 -4.29 6.59
N LEU A 10 7.87 -3.39 6.27
CA LEU A 10 9.21 -3.73 5.78
C LEU A 10 9.18 -4.72 4.61
N VAL A 11 8.26 -4.49 3.67
CA VAL A 11 8.15 -5.28 2.44
C VAL A 11 8.24 -4.37 1.22
N ALA A 12 8.91 -4.84 0.19
CA ALA A 12 8.93 -4.26 -1.15
C ALA A 12 8.24 -5.20 -2.13
N ILE A 13 7.76 -4.66 -3.25
CA ILE A 13 7.30 -5.49 -4.35
C ILE A 13 8.41 -5.56 -5.38
N GLU A 14 8.85 -6.78 -5.71
CA GLU A 14 9.76 -7.00 -6.82
C GLU A 14 9.00 -7.22 -8.13
N SER A 15 9.63 -6.85 -9.25
CA SER A 15 9.11 -7.04 -10.60
C SER A 15 7.80 -6.32 -10.93
N TRP A 16 7.51 -5.20 -10.26
CA TRP A 16 6.34 -4.39 -10.60
C TRP A 16 6.47 -3.81 -12.03
N PRO A 17 5.42 -3.89 -12.88
CA PRO A 17 5.48 -3.42 -14.25
C PRO A 17 5.63 -1.90 -14.36
N ASN A 18 6.62 -1.45 -15.12
CA ASN A 18 6.95 -0.01 -15.28
C ASN A 18 5.84 0.85 -15.91
N HIS A 19 4.92 0.23 -16.67
CA HIS A 19 3.84 0.94 -17.36
C HIS A 19 2.63 1.21 -16.44
N ILE A 20 2.53 0.52 -15.31
CA ILE A 20 1.42 0.69 -14.36
C ILE A 20 1.95 1.43 -13.13
N PRO A 21 1.50 2.67 -12.87
CA PRO A 21 1.97 3.41 -11.72
C PRO A 21 1.48 2.76 -10.42
N PHE A 22 2.33 2.76 -9.40
CA PHE A 22 2.00 2.19 -8.10
C PHE A 22 1.06 3.13 -7.32
N MET A 23 -0.24 2.97 -7.52
CA MET A 23 -1.29 3.76 -6.86
C MET A 23 -2.42 2.86 -6.33
N ASN A 24 -3.43 3.46 -5.70
CA ASN A 24 -4.58 2.71 -5.22
C ASN A 24 -5.23 1.95 -6.38
N LEU A 25 -5.48 0.65 -6.22
CA LEU A 25 -6.06 -0.19 -7.27
C LEU A 25 -7.44 0.31 -7.73
N SER A 26 -8.20 0.98 -6.87
CA SER A 26 -9.47 1.64 -7.25
C SER A 26 -9.27 2.81 -8.22
N THR A 27 -8.07 3.41 -8.26
CA THR A 27 -7.70 4.44 -9.24
C THR A 27 -7.23 3.81 -10.55
N VAL A 28 -6.51 2.68 -10.46
CA VAL A 28 -6.06 1.91 -11.65
C VAL A 28 -7.22 1.14 -12.29
N SER A 29 -8.28 0.83 -11.54
CA SER A 29 -9.41 0.01 -12.00
C SER A 29 -10.25 0.64 -13.12
N SER A 30 -10.04 1.91 -13.46
CA SER A 30 -10.60 2.48 -14.69
C SER A 30 -10.01 1.86 -15.96
N ALA A 31 -8.83 1.23 -15.87
CA ALA A 31 -8.18 0.49 -16.94
C ALA A 31 -8.22 -1.03 -16.64
N LEU A 32 -9.31 -1.69 -17.05
CA LEU A 32 -9.49 -3.15 -16.88
C LEU A 32 -8.31 -3.99 -17.41
N PRO A 33 -7.69 -3.69 -18.58
CA PRO A 33 -6.59 -4.51 -19.09
C PRO A 33 -5.35 -4.52 -18.20
N ASP A 34 -5.05 -3.40 -17.55
CA ASP A 34 -3.91 -3.25 -16.65
C ASP A 34 -4.12 -4.06 -15.38
N LEU A 35 -5.35 -4.06 -14.86
CA LEU A 35 -5.74 -4.83 -13.69
C LEU A 35 -5.68 -6.34 -13.94
N GLU A 36 -6.19 -6.82 -15.08
CA GLU A 36 -6.10 -8.22 -15.48
C GLU A 36 -4.64 -8.67 -15.65
N THR A 37 -3.80 -7.79 -16.19
CA THR A 37 -2.37 -8.06 -16.36
C THR A 37 -1.67 -8.17 -15.01
N LEU A 38 -1.94 -7.25 -14.08
CA LEU A 38 -1.44 -7.34 -12.71
C LEU A 38 -1.87 -8.64 -12.04
N LEU A 39 -3.16 -8.99 -12.11
CA LEU A 39 -3.68 -10.21 -11.49
C LEU A 39 -2.96 -11.45 -12.01
N ARG A 40 -2.81 -11.58 -13.33
CA ARG A 40 -2.10 -12.68 -13.97
C ARG A 40 -0.62 -12.75 -13.56
N MET A 41 0.05 -11.60 -13.44
CA MET A 41 1.46 -11.53 -12.99
C MET A 41 1.62 -11.89 -11.51
N TRP A 42 0.62 -11.61 -10.68
CA TRP A 42 0.58 -12.06 -9.29
C TRP A 42 0.35 -13.57 -9.19
N GLU A 43 -0.59 -14.11 -9.94
CA GLU A 43 -0.90 -15.54 -9.97
C GLU A 43 0.27 -16.38 -10.52
N SER A 44 1.01 -15.85 -11.50
CA SER A 44 2.22 -16.49 -12.01
C SER A 44 3.43 -16.39 -11.06
N GLY A 45 3.32 -15.63 -9.97
CA GLY A 45 4.44 -15.33 -9.08
C GLY A 45 5.51 -14.45 -9.73
N SER A 46 5.20 -13.79 -10.84
CA SER A 46 6.12 -12.84 -11.49
C SER A 46 6.28 -11.59 -10.65
N ILE A 47 5.20 -11.13 -10.01
CA ILE A 47 5.22 -10.08 -8.99
C ILE A 47 5.09 -10.77 -7.63
N TYR A 48 5.95 -10.41 -6.68
CA TYR A 48 5.87 -10.94 -5.33
C TYR A 48 6.33 -9.91 -4.30
N TRP A 49 5.89 -10.13 -3.06
CA TRP A 49 6.38 -9.40 -1.90
C TRP A 49 7.73 -9.95 -1.49
N LYS A 50 8.74 -9.08 -1.42
CA LYS A 50 10.03 -9.37 -0.81
C LYS A 50 10.09 -8.70 0.55
N GLN A 51 10.44 -9.49 1.56
CA GLN A 51 10.74 -8.95 2.87
C GLN A 51 12.09 -8.23 2.83
N LEU A 52 12.12 -6.99 3.31
CA LEU A 52 13.31 -6.18 3.41
C LEU A 52 14.00 -6.41 4.75
N SER A 53 15.33 -6.46 4.74
CA SER A 53 16.10 -6.31 5.96
C SER A 53 16.05 -4.85 6.45
N ASN A 54 16.40 -4.65 7.73
CA ASN A 54 16.52 -3.30 8.28
C ASN A 54 17.61 -2.48 7.57
N GLU A 55 18.67 -3.14 7.11
CA GLU A 55 19.76 -2.51 6.35
C GLU A 55 19.27 -2.06 4.97
N GLU A 56 18.55 -2.92 4.24
CA GLU A 56 17.96 -2.59 2.93
C GLU A 56 16.95 -1.45 3.05
N TYR A 57 16.09 -1.49 4.08
CA TYR A 57 15.15 -0.42 4.36
C TYR A 57 15.85 0.91 4.62
N LYS A 58 16.90 0.93 5.45
CA LYS A 58 17.68 2.14 5.71
C LYS A 58 18.34 2.68 4.45
N ALA A 59 18.88 1.83 3.59
CA ALA A 59 19.48 2.25 2.32
C ALA A 59 18.44 2.92 1.41
N LEU A 60 17.26 2.32 1.25
CA LEU A 60 16.14 2.89 0.48
C LEU A 60 15.67 4.23 1.07
N HIS A 61 15.60 4.32 2.40
CA HIS A 61 15.22 5.55 3.09
C HIS A 61 16.25 6.67 2.87
N CYS A 62 17.54 6.37 3.02
CA CYS A 62 18.62 7.33 2.78
C CYS A 62 18.64 7.83 1.33
N GLU A 63 18.43 6.95 0.35
CA GLU A 63 18.35 7.33 -1.07
C GLU A 63 17.18 8.30 -1.31
N HIS A 64 16.01 7.98 -0.74
CA HIS A 64 14.83 8.82 -0.84
C HIS A 64 15.02 10.19 -0.19
N ASP A 65 15.57 10.24 1.02
CA ASP A 65 15.86 11.49 1.72
C ASP A 65 16.92 12.33 0.99
N GLY A 66 17.90 11.67 0.38
CA GLY A 66 18.88 12.32 -0.49
C GLY A 66 18.19 13.02 -1.67
N LYS A 67 17.26 12.32 -2.35
CA LYS A 67 16.46 12.88 -3.45
C LYS A 67 15.59 14.07 -3.01
N LEU A 68 15.00 14.02 -1.82
CA LEU A 68 14.25 15.15 -1.25
C LEU A 68 15.15 16.36 -0.98
N ASN A 69 16.30 16.13 -0.35
CA ASN A 69 17.25 17.20 -0.02
C ASN A 69 17.84 17.87 -1.27
N CYS A 70 17.96 17.15 -2.38
CA CYS A 70 18.40 17.71 -3.67
C CYS A 70 17.37 18.64 -4.34
N SER A 71 16.19 18.86 -3.73
CA SER A 71 15.21 19.87 -4.18
C SER A 71 14.76 19.73 -5.65
N GLU A 72 14.90 18.54 -6.24
CA GLU A 72 14.38 18.25 -7.58
C GLU A 72 12.87 18.03 -7.56
N LEU A 73 12.30 17.71 -6.40
CA LEU A 73 10.87 17.75 -6.18
C LEU A 73 10.47 19.17 -5.76
N VAL A 74 9.70 19.87 -6.59
CA VAL A 74 8.96 21.05 -6.14
C VAL A 74 7.97 20.56 -5.09
N GLU A 75 8.33 20.70 -3.82
CA GLU A 75 7.43 20.46 -2.71
C GLU A 75 6.20 21.31 -2.98
N HIS A 76 5.05 20.66 -3.21
CA HIS A 76 3.79 21.35 -3.39
C HIS A 76 3.50 22.06 -2.07
N THR A 77 4.03 23.27 -1.93
CA THR A 77 3.78 24.16 -0.82
C THR A 77 2.28 24.23 -0.71
N CYS A 78 1.74 23.60 0.33
CA CYS A 78 0.31 23.61 0.59
C CYS A 78 -0.15 25.05 0.47
N ARG A 79 -1.01 25.33 -0.51
CA ARG A 79 -1.52 26.67 -0.76
C ARG A 79 -1.97 27.21 0.58
N SER A 80 -1.44 28.36 0.96
CA SER A 80 -1.97 29.16 2.07
C SER A 80 -3.48 29.21 1.89
N HIS A 81 -4.21 28.55 2.80
CA HIS A 81 -5.66 28.50 2.74
C HIS A 81 -6.17 29.94 2.63
N SER A 82 -6.96 30.22 1.60
CA SER A 82 -7.53 31.55 1.35
C SER A 82 -8.49 32.00 2.46
N ASP A 83 -8.88 31.07 3.34
CA ASP A 83 -9.54 31.34 4.61
C ASP A 83 -8.54 31.78 5.69
N LYS A 84 -7.77 32.84 5.41
CA LYS A 84 -7.35 33.71 6.50
C LYS A 84 -8.45 34.75 6.64
N GLY A 85 -9.61 34.30 7.12
CA GLY A 85 -10.73 35.16 7.47
C GLY A 85 -10.19 36.40 8.17
N THR A 86 -10.54 37.58 7.64
CA THR A 86 -10.18 38.84 8.24
C THR A 86 -10.64 38.79 9.69
N LYS A 87 -9.70 38.82 10.65
CA LYS A 87 -10.04 38.86 12.07
C LYS A 87 -10.96 40.07 12.25
N GLN A 88 -12.25 39.83 12.47
CA GLN A 88 -13.16 40.88 12.85
C GLN A 88 -12.61 41.50 14.13
N ALA A 89 -12.35 42.80 14.10
CA ALA A 89 -12.05 43.55 15.30
C ALA A 89 -13.25 43.41 16.23
N SER A 90 -13.12 42.56 17.24
CA SER A 90 -14.10 42.44 18.32
C SER A 90 -14.17 43.81 18.99
N CYS A 91 -15.24 44.55 18.70
CA CYS A 91 -15.53 45.77 19.44
C CYS A 91 -15.78 45.37 20.90
N ASN A 92 -14.86 45.75 21.78
CA ASN A 92 -15.03 45.69 23.22
C ASN A 92 -16.06 46.74 23.62
N ASN A 93 -17.34 46.46 23.37
CA ASN A 93 -18.42 47.17 24.03
C ASN A 93 -18.88 46.32 25.21
N ALA A 94 -18.45 46.78 26.37
CA ALA A 94 -18.92 46.33 27.66
C ALA A 94 -20.44 46.25 27.70
N SER A 95 -20.93 45.27 28.47
CA SER A 95 -22.29 45.19 29.00
C SER A 95 -23.36 44.68 28.03
N ARG A 96 -23.67 43.38 28.13
CA ARG A 96 -24.86 42.91 28.90
C ARG A 96 -25.07 41.41 28.73
N ASN A 97 -25.31 40.76 29.87
CA ASN A 97 -25.89 39.43 30.09
C ASN A 97 -26.44 38.73 28.84
N SER A 98 -25.66 37.79 28.28
CA SER A 98 -26.20 36.77 27.40
C SER A 98 -26.08 35.43 28.12
N HIS A 99 -27.22 34.95 28.62
CA HIS A 99 -27.35 33.62 29.20
C HIS A 99 -27.07 32.57 28.11
N HIS A 100 -25.85 32.05 28.11
CA HIS A 100 -25.47 30.92 27.25
C HIS A 100 -26.20 29.68 27.75
N ALA A 101 -27.38 29.41 27.18
CA ALA A 101 -28.10 28.16 27.38
C ALA A 101 -27.27 27.02 26.78
N PHE A 102 -26.78 26.13 27.63
CA PHE A 102 -26.16 24.88 27.22
C PHE A 102 -27.18 24.05 26.44
N LYS A 103 -26.91 23.81 25.16
CA LYS A 103 -27.63 22.81 24.37
C LYS A 103 -27.18 21.43 24.85
N SER A 104 -27.93 20.83 25.74
CA SER A 104 -27.75 19.41 26.10
C SER A 104 -28.19 18.54 24.92
N ALA A 105 -27.27 17.71 24.43
CA ALA A 105 -27.58 16.66 23.48
C ALA A 105 -28.40 15.56 24.18
N LYS A 106 -29.58 15.29 23.66
CA LYS A 106 -30.48 14.22 24.12
C LYS A 106 -29.96 12.89 23.55
N THR A 107 -29.45 12.02 24.40
CA THR A 107 -29.16 10.62 24.08
C THR A 107 -30.46 9.83 24.09
N THR A 108 -30.87 9.33 22.92
CA THR A 108 -31.93 8.31 22.80
C THR A 108 -31.31 6.94 23.04
N HIS A 109 -31.66 6.33 24.16
CA HIS A 109 -31.42 4.92 24.44
C HIS A 109 -32.45 4.10 23.66
N THR A 110 -32.06 3.53 22.53
CA THR A 110 -32.83 2.46 21.87
C THR A 110 -32.41 1.15 22.50
N ASP A 111 -33.17 0.77 23.53
CA ASP A 111 -33.29 -0.61 23.98
C ASP A 111 -34.17 -1.33 22.95
N THR A 112 -33.67 -2.39 22.35
CA THR A 112 -34.50 -3.30 21.56
C THR A 112 -33.92 -4.68 21.75
N GLU A 113 -34.28 -5.27 22.89
CA GLU A 113 -34.35 -6.71 23.05
C GLU A 113 -35.45 -7.22 22.11
N ASP A 114 -35.11 -8.09 21.17
CA ASP A 114 -36.05 -9.03 20.56
C ASP A 114 -35.27 -10.22 19.94
N GLU A 115 -35.28 -11.30 20.71
CA GLU A 115 -35.68 -12.66 20.33
C GLU A 115 -35.11 -13.31 19.05
N ASP A 116 -34.28 -14.32 19.31
CA ASP A 116 -34.31 -15.69 18.77
C ASP A 116 -34.84 -15.89 17.33
N SER A 117 -33.94 -16.26 16.42
CA SER A 117 -34.35 -16.93 15.20
C SER A 117 -33.29 -17.88 14.68
N ASN A 118 -33.42 -19.13 15.15
CA ASN A 118 -32.92 -20.34 14.51
C ASN A 118 -33.24 -20.36 13.01
N HIS A 119 -32.20 -20.47 12.16
CA HIS A 119 -32.36 -20.92 10.78
C HIS A 119 -31.39 -22.07 10.51
N THR A 120 -31.88 -23.25 10.87
CA THR A 120 -31.86 -24.50 10.08
C THR A 120 -30.84 -24.62 8.94
N SER A 121 -29.94 -25.58 9.14
CA SER A 121 -29.14 -26.26 8.13
C SER A 121 -29.93 -26.61 6.86
N ALA A 122 -29.43 -26.22 5.70
CA ALA A 122 -29.80 -26.79 4.42
C ALA A 122 -28.58 -27.47 3.80
N THR A 123 -28.44 -28.75 4.13
CA THR A 123 -27.70 -29.75 3.35
C THR A 123 -28.37 -29.87 1.97
N MET A 124 -27.64 -29.55 0.90
CA MET A 124 -27.99 -29.95 -0.46
C MET A 124 -26.87 -30.81 -1.01
N ALA A 125 -27.29 -31.95 -1.54
CA ALA A 125 -26.48 -33.08 -1.93
C ALA A 125 -25.69 -32.86 -3.22
N THR A 126 -24.49 -33.42 -3.24
CA THR A 126 -23.94 -34.31 -4.26
C THR A 126 -24.47 -34.18 -5.69
N ALA A 127 -23.62 -33.65 -6.58
CA ALA A 127 -23.53 -34.11 -7.96
C ALA A 127 -22.09 -34.60 -8.21
N GLN A 128 -21.97 -35.90 -8.42
CA GLN A 128 -20.76 -36.56 -8.91
C GLN A 128 -20.43 -36.04 -10.32
N GLY A 129 -19.24 -35.48 -10.47
CA GLY A 129 -18.61 -35.22 -11.75
C GLY A 129 -17.16 -35.66 -11.66
N ASN A 130 -16.89 -36.87 -12.13
CA ASN A 130 -15.56 -37.45 -12.24
C ASN A 130 -14.61 -36.50 -12.98
N ASN A 131 -13.51 -36.09 -12.34
CA ASN A 131 -12.30 -35.75 -13.08
C ASN A 131 -11.07 -36.24 -12.32
N VAL A 132 -10.41 -37.19 -12.99
CA VAL A 132 -9.18 -37.85 -12.61
C VAL A 132 -8.02 -36.88 -12.85
N SER A 133 -7.18 -36.71 -11.82
CA SER A 133 -5.71 -36.43 -11.78
C SER A 133 -4.96 -35.87 -13.02
N PRO A 134 -3.86 -35.11 -12.85
CA PRO A 134 -2.88 -35.32 -11.77
C PRO A 134 -2.33 -34.07 -11.07
N THR A 135 -2.08 -34.27 -9.78
CA THR A 135 -1.09 -33.58 -8.96
C THR A 135 0.29 -33.65 -9.62
N ALA A 136 0.78 -32.53 -10.14
CA ALA A 136 2.19 -32.33 -10.41
C ALA A 136 2.83 -31.70 -9.18
N THR A 137 3.53 -32.51 -8.39
CA THR A 137 4.52 -32.06 -7.42
C THR A 137 5.65 -31.32 -8.16
N PRO A 138 6.06 -30.11 -7.74
CA PRO A 138 7.31 -29.55 -8.22
C PRO A 138 8.47 -30.30 -7.54
N THR A 139 9.06 -31.22 -8.27
CA THR A 139 10.36 -31.82 -7.93
C THR A 139 11.42 -30.73 -8.00
N TYR A 140 11.91 -30.31 -6.84
CA TYR A 140 13.09 -29.45 -6.70
C TYR A 140 14.31 -30.26 -7.13
N ASN A 141 14.91 -29.91 -8.28
CA ASN A 141 16.18 -30.47 -8.74
C ASN A 141 17.34 -29.62 -8.19
N PRO A 142 18.19 -30.12 -7.27
CA PRO A 142 19.47 -29.50 -6.99
C PRO A 142 20.50 -30.10 -7.97
N ALA A 143 20.52 -29.60 -9.20
CA ALA A 143 21.58 -29.94 -10.15
C ALA A 143 22.66 -28.85 -10.11
N LEU A 144 23.77 -29.23 -9.45
CA LEU A 144 25.12 -28.73 -9.64
C LEU A 144 25.38 -28.20 -11.07
N ASN A 145 25.63 -26.90 -11.20
CA ASN A 145 26.52 -26.34 -12.22
C ASN A 145 27.58 -25.55 -11.44
N ALA A 146 28.75 -26.12 -11.19
CA ALA A 146 29.90 -26.15 -12.10
C ALA A 146 30.39 -24.73 -12.46
N HIS A 147 31.40 -24.30 -11.69
CA HIS A 147 32.66 -23.76 -12.20
C HIS A 147 32.57 -22.85 -13.43
N ILE A 148 32.62 -21.53 -13.22
CA ILE A 148 33.15 -20.63 -14.22
C ILE A 148 34.39 -19.96 -13.64
N ASP A 149 35.49 -20.24 -14.33
CA ASP A 149 36.84 -19.81 -14.11
C ASP A 149 36.99 -18.30 -13.99
N ALA A 150 38.03 -17.95 -13.23
CA ALA A 150 38.63 -16.65 -13.13
C ALA A 150 38.82 -15.99 -14.51
N ASN A 151 38.44 -14.71 -14.63
CA ASN A 151 39.10 -13.83 -15.57
C ASN A 151 39.47 -12.51 -14.88
N SER A 152 40.72 -12.48 -14.42
CA SER A 152 41.42 -11.30 -13.93
C SER A 152 41.69 -10.36 -15.10
N ASN A 153 40.98 -9.24 -15.19
CA ASN A 153 41.41 -8.12 -16.02
C ASN A 153 41.87 -6.97 -15.13
N THR A 154 43.15 -7.02 -14.78
CA THR A 154 43.94 -5.92 -14.25
C THR A 154 44.26 -4.99 -15.42
N SER A 155 43.60 -3.85 -15.54
CA SER A 155 44.05 -2.76 -16.40
C SER A 155 44.78 -1.71 -15.57
N THR A 156 46.10 -1.84 -15.50
CA THR A 156 47.02 -0.77 -15.13
C THR A 156 47.07 0.24 -16.28
N ASN A 157 46.50 1.43 -16.09
CA ASN A 157 46.77 2.57 -16.96
C ASN A 157 47.96 3.36 -16.38
N THR A 158 49.06 3.33 -17.13
CA THR A 158 50.33 4.02 -16.87
C THR A 158 50.58 5.00 -18.02
N ALA A 159 50.96 6.23 -17.66
CA ALA A 159 51.70 7.26 -18.41
C ALA A 159 51.02 7.95 -19.63
N ASN A 160 50.85 9.27 -19.53
CA ASN A 160 51.88 10.27 -19.87
C ASN A 160 51.59 11.61 -19.20
#